data_AF-A0A382X8L7-F1
#
_entry.id   AF-A0A382X8L7-F1
#
_cell.length_a   1.000
_cell.length_b   1.000
_cell.length_c   1.000
_cell.angle_alpha   90.00
_cell.angle_beta   90.00
_cell.angle_gamma   90.00
#
_symmetry.space_group_name_H-M   'P 1'
#
loop_
_entity.id
_entity.type
_entity.pdbx_description
1 polymer ?
#
loop_
_entity_poly.entity_id
_entity_poly.type
_entity_poly.pdbx_seq_one_letter_code
_entity_poly.pdbx_strand_id
1 'polypeptide(L)'
;MPGAFTPTEILTAWEMGADYVKVFPSSIVGARHIKEIKAPLPQIQLVPTGGITIDNAGEFIAAGSSALGVGSGLINQEIITERKFETLTQNASRLIQVVQEARNLE
;
A
#
# COMPACT_ATOMS: atom_id res chain seq x y z
N MET A 1 6.14 -4.67 11.65
CA MET A 1 5.76 -5.07 10.29
C MET A 1 6.99 -5.55 9.51
N PRO A 2 7.22 -6.87 9.38
CA PRO A 2 8.20 -7.43 8.45
C PRO A 2 7.78 -7.29 6.99
N GLY A 3 8.75 -7.38 6.07
CA GLY A 3 8.51 -7.42 4.63
C GLY A 3 8.51 -8.85 4.10
N ALA A 4 7.60 -9.14 3.17
CA ALA A 4 7.44 -10.41 2.48
C ALA A 4 6.93 -10.16 1.04
N PHE A 5 6.98 -11.18 0.19
CA PHE A 5 6.47 -11.08 -1.19
C PHE A 5 5.55 -12.23 -1.58
N THR A 6 5.88 -13.45 -1.16
CA THR A 6 5.14 -14.67 -1.50
C THR A 6 4.14 -15.06 -0.40
N PRO A 7 3.09 -15.86 -0.73
CA PRO A 7 2.14 -16.33 0.28
C PRO A 7 2.79 -17.04 1.47
N THR A 8 3.82 -17.86 1.23
CA THR A 8 4.54 -18.56 2.29
C THR A 8 5.26 -17.60 3.23
N GLU A 9 6.00 -16.63 2.69
CA GLU A 9 6.69 -15.62 3.52
C GLU A 9 5.70 -14.77 4.32
N ILE A 10 4.57 -14.42 3.71
CA ILE A 10 3.51 -13.65 4.35
C ILE A 10 2.88 -14.42 5.52
N LEU A 11 2.56 -15.69 5.31
CA LEU A 11 2.01 -16.55 6.35
C LEU A 11 3.02 -16.75 7.48
N THR A 12 4.28 -17.08 7.16
CA THR A 12 5.36 -17.24 8.14
C THR A 12 5.52 -15.98 8.99
N ALA A 13 5.53 -14.80 8.36
CA ALA A 13 5.64 -13.53 9.08
C ALA A 13 4.48 -13.32 10.07
N TRP A 14 3.27 -13.63 9.65
CA TRP A 14 2.07 -13.53 10.50
C TRP A 14 2.10 -14.55 11.66
N GLU A 15 2.46 -15.80 11.39
CA GLU A 15 2.59 -16.86 12.41
C GLU A 15 3.69 -16.54 13.44
N MET A 16 4.72 -15.79 13.04
CA MET A 16 5.75 -15.25 13.94
C MET A 16 5.28 -14.03 14.76
N GLY A 17 4.00 -13.66 14.67
CA GLY A 17 3.38 -12.63 15.49
C GLY A 17 3.33 -11.23 14.84
N ALA A 18 3.44 -11.12 13.52
CA ALA A 18 3.29 -9.83 12.85
C ALA A 18 1.82 -9.38 12.77
N ASP A 19 1.51 -8.21 13.32
CA ASP A 19 0.17 -7.58 13.18
C ASP A 19 -0.13 -7.16 11.73
N TYR A 20 0.91 -6.71 11.02
CA TYR A 20 0.87 -6.30 9.62
C TYR A 20 2.07 -6.87 8.87
N VAL A 21 1.87 -7.22 7.60
CA VAL A 21 2.92 -7.69 6.70
C VAL A 21 3.05 -6.75 5.51
N LYS A 22 4.25 -6.20 5.30
CA LYS A 22 4.57 -5.35 4.15
C LYS A 22 4.76 -6.25 2.93
N VAL A 23 3.98 -6.02 1.87
CA VAL A 23 4.16 -6.72 0.59
C VAL A 23 5.05 -5.87 -0.32
N PHE A 24 6.26 -6.31 -0.60
CA PHE A 24 7.24 -5.50 -1.34
C PHE A 24 8.11 -6.34 -2.29
N PRO A 25 8.38 -5.85 -3.52
CA PRO A 25 7.85 -4.63 -4.16
C PRO A 25 6.50 -4.88 -4.86
N SER A 26 5.47 -4.13 -4.48
CA SER A 26 4.12 -4.32 -5.03
C SER A 26 3.97 -3.93 -6.50
N SER A 27 4.85 -3.08 -7.03
CA SER A 27 4.85 -2.64 -8.43
C SER A 27 5.04 -3.77 -9.45
N ILE A 28 5.63 -4.90 -9.05
CA ILE A 28 5.85 -6.04 -9.94
C ILE A 28 4.55 -6.77 -10.24
N VAL A 29 3.61 -6.79 -9.29
CA VAL A 29 2.45 -7.69 -9.30
C VAL A 29 1.10 -6.97 -9.19
N GLY A 30 1.10 -5.72 -8.71
CA GLY A 30 -0.09 -4.87 -8.62
C GLY A 30 -1.12 -5.30 -7.57
N ALA A 31 -2.26 -4.61 -7.56
CA ALA A 31 -3.34 -4.83 -6.59
C ALA A 31 -3.94 -6.24 -6.66
N ARG A 32 -3.93 -6.87 -7.85
CA ARG A 32 -4.43 -8.23 -8.02
C ARG A 32 -3.73 -9.22 -7.09
N HIS A 33 -2.42 -9.10 -6.88
CA HIS A 33 -1.68 -9.99 -5.97
C HIS A 33 -2.22 -9.94 -4.54
N ILE A 34 -2.54 -8.73 -4.05
CA ILE A 34 -3.13 -8.57 -2.72
C ILE A 34 -4.47 -9.28 -2.65
N LYS A 35 -5.34 -9.09 -3.65
CA LYS A 35 -6.65 -9.75 -3.71
C LYS A 35 -6.52 -11.28 -3.70
N GLU A 36 -5.60 -11.83 -4.50
CA GLU A 36 -5.37 -13.27 -4.62
C GLU A 36 -4.76 -13.88 -3.34
N ILE A 37 -3.94 -13.14 -2.58
CA ILE A 37 -3.43 -13.59 -1.27
C ILE A 37 -4.51 -13.49 -0.19
N LYS A 38 -5.31 -12.42 -0.20
CA LYS A 38 -6.40 -12.21 0.77
C LYS A 38 -7.50 -13.26 0.64
N ALA A 39 -7.66 -13.89 -0.52
CA ALA A 39 -8.64 -14.96 -0.71
C ALA A 39 -8.42 -16.16 0.23
N PRO A 40 -7.23 -16.78 0.31
CA PRO A 40 -6.94 -17.83 1.30
C PRO A 40 -6.51 -17.30 2.68
N LEU A 41 -6.00 -16.06 2.78
CA LEU A 41 -5.47 -15.49 4.03
C LEU A 41 -6.19 -14.18 4.43
N PRO A 42 -7.53 -14.17 4.57
CA PRO A 42 -8.29 -12.94 4.80
C PRO A 42 -7.97 -12.27 6.15
N GLN A 43 -7.48 -13.02 7.14
CA GLN A 43 -7.12 -12.53 8.46
C GLN A 43 -5.85 -11.67 8.47
N ILE A 44 -4.95 -11.84 7.49
CA ILE A 44 -3.65 -11.15 7.49
C ILE A 44 -3.83 -9.71 7.01
N GLN A 45 -3.29 -8.75 7.77
CA GLN A 45 -3.29 -7.35 7.39
C GLN A 45 -2.10 -7.06 6.46
N LEU A 46 -2.40 -6.81 5.18
CA LEU A 46 -1.38 -6.59 4.15
C LEU A 46 -1.19 -5.10 3.89
N VAL A 47 0.08 -4.71 3.74
CA VAL A 47 0.50 -3.33 3.45
C VAL A 47 1.35 -3.33 2.18
N PRO A 48 0.75 -3.27 0.98
CA PRO A 48 1.50 -3.13 -0.27
C PRO A 48 2.39 -1.88 -0.24
N THR A 49 3.63 -2.04 -0.66
CA THR A 49 4.65 -0.99 -0.68
C THR A 49 5.53 -1.16 -1.91
N GLY A 50 6.01 -0.04 -2.47
CA GLY A 50 6.86 -0.01 -3.66
C GLY A 50 6.03 0.16 -4.93
N GLY A 51 6.16 1.34 -5.55
CA GLY A 51 5.38 1.77 -6.73
C GLY A 51 3.91 2.07 -6.45
N ILE A 52 3.55 2.37 -5.20
CA ILE A 52 2.24 2.94 -4.88
C ILE A 52 2.26 4.43 -5.25
N THR A 53 1.27 4.84 -6.04
CA THR A 53 1.03 6.21 -6.49
C THR A 53 -0.37 6.64 -6.07
N ILE A 54 -0.68 7.93 -6.19
CA ILE A 54 -2.03 8.44 -5.94
C ILE A 54 -3.04 7.78 -6.88
N ASP A 55 -2.65 7.53 -8.13
CA ASP A 55 -3.54 6.99 -9.16
C ASP A 55 -3.91 5.52 -8.93
N ASN A 56 -2.98 4.72 -8.38
CA ASN A 56 -3.22 3.28 -8.14
C ASN A 56 -3.59 2.94 -6.69
N ALA A 57 -3.49 3.90 -5.76
CA ALA A 57 -3.76 3.68 -4.34
C ALA A 57 -5.16 3.07 -4.09
N GLY A 58 -6.17 3.58 -4.80
CA GLY A 58 -7.54 3.09 -4.67
C GLY A 58 -7.70 1.62 -5.05
N GLU A 59 -6.98 1.16 -6.08
CA GLU A 59 -7.03 -0.24 -6.53
C GLU A 59 -6.52 -1.20 -5.46
N PHE A 60 -5.44 -0.84 -4.76
CA PHE A 60 -4.90 -1.65 -3.66
C PHE A 60 -5.83 -1.70 -2.46
N ILE A 61 -6.49 -0.58 -2.13
CA ILE A 61 -7.49 -0.54 -1.06
C ILE A 61 -8.69 -1.45 -1.42
N ALA A 62 -9.23 -1.31 -2.63
CA ALA A 62 -10.33 -2.14 -3.12
C ALA A 62 -9.96 -3.64 -3.24
N ALA A 63 -8.67 -3.96 -3.35
CA ALA A 63 -8.16 -5.32 -3.31
C ALA A 63 -8.08 -5.92 -1.89
N GLY A 64 -8.45 -5.16 -0.85
CA GLY A 64 -8.45 -5.61 0.54
C GLY A 64 -7.17 -5.27 1.32
N SER A 65 -6.38 -4.30 0.84
CA SER A 65 -5.22 -3.80 1.60
C SER A 65 -5.68 -3.04 2.84
N SER A 66 -5.06 -3.33 3.99
CA SER A 66 -5.38 -2.68 5.26
C SER A 66 -4.82 -1.26 5.34
N ALA A 67 -3.65 -1.06 4.74
CA ALA A 67 -2.96 0.23 4.61
C ALA A 67 -2.06 0.22 3.37
N LEU A 68 -1.49 1.37 3.03
CA LEU A 68 -0.56 1.52 1.89
C LEU A 68 0.78 2.08 2.36
N GLY A 69 1.88 1.52 1.87
CA GLY A 69 3.21 2.11 1.98
C GLY A 69 3.51 3.01 0.79
N VAL A 70 3.35 4.32 0.97
CA VAL A 70 3.57 5.32 -0.08
C VAL A 70 4.88 6.07 0.15
N GLY A 71 5.76 6.05 -0.85
CA GLY A 71 7.07 6.70 -0.81
C GLY A 71 7.20 7.77 -1.90
N SER A 72 7.94 7.45 -2.96
CA SER A 72 8.20 8.35 -4.09
C SER A 72 6.95 8.86 -4.80
N GLY A 73 5.82 8.14 -4.70
CA GLY A 73 4.52 8.59 -5.21
C GLY A 73 3.86 9.73 -4.41
N LEU A 74 4.40 10.07 -3.24
CA LEU A 74 3.92 11.17 -2.39
C LEU A 74 4.95 12.31 -2.30
N ILE A 75 6.22 11.95 -2.11
CA ILE A 75 7.34 12.88 -1.89
C ILE A 75 8.57 12.43 -2.68
N ASN A 76 9.26 13.37 -3.31
CA ASN A 76 10.50 13.10 -4.06
C ASN A 76 11.58 14.14 -3.73
N GLN A 77 12.79 13.92 -4.26
CA GLN A 77 13.94 14.77 -4.00
C GLN A 77 13.71 16.22 -4.47
N GLU A 78 12.99 16.42 -5.57
CA GLU A 78 12.66 17.74 -6.10
C GLU A 78 11.77 18.53 -5.13
N ILE A 79 10.69 17.91 -4.63
CA ILE A 79 9.79 18.52 -3.63
C ILE A 79 10.56 18.98 -2.40
N ILE A 80 11.50 18.16 -1.93
CA ILE A 80 12.33 18.47 -0.74
C ILE A 80 13.31 19.59 -1.05
N THR A 81 14.07 19.47 -2.16
CA THR A 81 15.16 20.39 -2.49
C THR A 81 14.63 21.78 -2.84
N GLU A 82 13.49 21.84 -3.53
CA GLU A 82 12.83 23.09 -3.91
C GLU A 82 11.82 23.58 -2.86
N ARG A 83 11.70 22.89 -1.72
CA ARG A 83 10.78 23.23 -0.62
C ARG A 83 9.31 23.39 -1.07
N LYS A 84 8.86 22.57 -2.03
CA LYS A 84 7.48 22.55 -2.57
C LYS A 84 6.51 21.86 -1.59
N PHE A 85 6.45 22.32 -0.34
CA PHE A 85 5.62 21.71 0.69
C PHE A 85 4.12 21.85 0.43
N GLU A 86 3.71 22.85 -0.34
CA GLU A 86 2.33 22.96 -0.83
C GLU A 86 1.97 21.80 -1.74
N THR A 87 2.84 21.44 -2.69
CA THR A 87 2.67 20.26 -3.54
C THR A 87 2.59 18.98 -2.73
N LEU A 88 3.45 18.82 -1.70
CA LEU A 88 3.38 17.68 -0.79
C LEU A 88 2.02 17.60 -0.07
N THR A 89 1.51 18.74 0.38
CA THR A 89 0.20 18.83 1.06
C THR A 89 -0.94 18.47 0.12
N GLN A 90 -0.89 18.94 -1.13
CA GLN A 90 -1.87 18.61 -2.17
C GLN A 90 -1.83 17.12 -2.50
N ASN A 91 -0.64 16.54 -2.68
CA ASN A 91 -0.47 15.11 -2.92
C ASN A 91 -1.02 14.26 -1.76
N ALA A 92 -0.72 14.63 -0.52
CA ALA A 92 -1.24 13.94 0.67
C ALA A 92 -2.77 14.02 0.74
N SER A 93 -3.34 15.21 0.52
CA SER A 93 -4.79 15.42 0.52
C SER A 93 -5.48 14.57 -0.54
N ARG A 94 -4.91 14.53 -1.76
CA ARG A 94 -5.45 13.73 -2.86
C ARG A 94 -5.36 12.23 -2.57
N LEU A 95 -4.24 11.77 -2.00
CA LEU A 95 -4.07 10.37 -1.61
C LEU A 95 -5.14 9.95 -0.58
N ILE A 96 -5.39 10.77 0.44
CA ILE A 96 -6.42 10.51 1.45
C ILE A 96 -7.80 10.44 0.80
N GLN A 97 -8.13 11.36 -0.11
CA GLN A 97 -9.39 11.36 -0.83
C GLN A 97 -9.58 10.04 -1.62
N VAL A 98 -8.58 9.62 -2.39
CA VAL A 98 -8.63 8.37 -3.18
C VAL A 98 -8.84 7.15 -2.27
N VAL A 99 -8.16 7.11 -1.11
CA VAL A 99 -8.32 6.01 -0.14
C VAL A 99 -9.73 6.01 0.48
N GLN A 100 -10.28 7.18 0.80
CA GLN A 100 -11.63 7.31 1.34
C GLN A 100 -12.69 6.87 0.32
N GLU A 101 -12.57 7.34 -0.93
CA GLU A 101 -13.44 6.95 -2.03
C GLU A 101 -13.42 5.43 -2.23
N ALA A 102 -12.23 4.82 -2.25
CA ALA A 102 -12.09 3.37 -2.41
C ALA A 102 -12.69 2.54 -1.25
N ARG A 103 -12.66 3.05 -0.01
CA ARG A 103 -13.30 2.40 1.15
C ARG A 103 -14.81 2.50 1.17
N ASN A 104 -15.37 3.54 0.56
CA ASN A 104 -16.82 3.78 0.53
C ASN A 104 -17.53 3.04 -0.63
N LEU A 105 -16.80 2.27 -1.45
CA LEU A 105 -17.35 1.46 -2.55
C LEU A 105 -17.77 0.04 -2.12
N GLU A 106 -17.57 -0.32 -0.84
CA GLU A 106 -18.09 -1.55 -0.21
C GLU A 106 -19.47 -1.34 0.43
#